data_AF-A0A544QQS1-F1
#
_entry.id   AF-A0A544QQS1-F1
#
_cell.length_a   1.000
_cell.length_b   1.000
_cell.length_c   1.000
_cell.angle_alpha   90.00
_cell.angle_beta   90.00
_cell.angle_gamma   90.00
#
_symmetry.space_group_name_H-M   'P 1'
#
loop_
_entity.id
_entity.type
_entity.pdbx_description
1 polymer ?
#
loop_
_entity_poly.entity_id
_entity_poly.type
_entity_poly.pdbx_seq_one_letter_code
_entity_poly.pdbx_strand_id
1 'polypeptide(L)'
;MYRKGHLGVSLLVFAPVGYWLVTVGEPEAALLTGVVMCWLTMLPDIDHRLPVIDHRGVTHSLLFAALVGGLFGAIGTVLAGLFSVAGMSLGVFGVLLGVLVVGAHLVGDALTPAGVPLLWPLPRSYSLSVTRADNTVANYAFFVSGIAVTGVWVVVAAGLV
;
A
#
# COMPACT_ATOMS: atom_id res chain seq x y z
N MET A 1 9.78 -0.35 -9.02
CA MET A 1 10.60 -1.48 -8.50
C MET A 1 10.00 -2.80 -9.05
N TYR A 2 10.58 -3.99 -8.87
CA TYR A 2 9.87 -5.22 -9.26
C TYR A 2 8.87 -5.66 -8.19
N ARG A 3 7.94 -6.55 -8.57
CA ARG A 3 6.83 -7.00 -7.71
C ARG A 3 7.26 -7.46 -6.31
N LYS A 4 8.39 -8.17 -6.19
CA LYS A 4 8.91 -8.62 -4.88
C LYS A 4 9.25 -7.44 -3.97
N GLY A 5 9.92 -6.43 -4.53
CA GLY A 5 10.24 -5.22 -3.79
C GLY A 5 8.98 -4.44 -3.38
N HIS A 6 8.01 -4.28 -4.28
CA HIS A 6 6.72 -3.65 -3.93
C HIS A 6 5.94 -4.42 -2.87
N LEU A 7 5.89 -5.76 -2.93
CA LEU A 7 5.31 -6.58 -1.86
C LEU A 7 5.98 -6.32 -0.51
N GLY A 8 7.31 -6.27 -0.48
CA GLY A 8 8.07 -5.94 0.71
C GLY A 8 7.74 -4.57 1.27
N VAL A 9 7.72 -3.54 0.42
CA VAL A 9 7.33 -2.18 0.80
C VAL A 9 5.88 -2.12 1.29
N SER A 10 4.95 -2.82 0.64
CA SER A 10 3.56 -2.93 1.10
C SER A 10 3.46 -3.52 2.50
N LEU A 11 4.22 -4.56 2.82
CA LEU A 11 4.26 -5.14 4.16
C LEU A 11 4.87 -4.17 5.19
N LEU A 12 5.91 -3.43 4.83
CA LEU A 12 6.53 -2.43 5.71
C LEU A 12 5.59 -1.25 6.00
N VAL A 13 4.86 -0.76 4.99
CA VAL A 13 3.84 0.29 5.16
C VAL A 13 2.64 -0.25 5.97
N PHE A 14 2.27 -1.50 5.75
CA PHE A 14 1.20 -2.17 6.48
C PHE A 14 1.56 -2.39 7.96
N ALA A 15 2.81 -2.68 8.30
CA ALA A 15 3.23 -3.07 9.64
C ALA A 15 2.68 -2.21 10.79
N PRO A 16 2.81 -0.85 10.79
CA PRO A 16 2.22 -0.02 11.85
C PRO A 16 0.69 -0.09 11.88
N VAL A 17 0.03 -0.24 10.73
CA VAL A 17 -1.44 -0.35 10.63
C VAL A 17 -1.92 -1.69 11.16
N GLY A 18 -1.27 -2.78 10.76
CA GLY A 18 -1.59 -4.13 11.22
C GLY A 18 -1.38 -4.27 12.73
N TYR A 19 -0.25 -3.78 13.25
CA TYR A 19 0.01 -3.72 14.68
C TYR A 19 -1.09 -2.97 15.42
N TRP A 20 -1.42 -1.75 14.98
CA TRP A 20 -2.46 -0.95 15.59
C TRP A 20 -3.82 -1.68 15.61
N LEU A 21 -4.26 -2.22 14.47
CA LEU A 21 -5.54 -2.95 14.36
C LEU A 21 -5.60 -4.14 15.33
N VAL A 22 -4.55 -4.96 15.41
CA VAL A 22 -4.51 -6.08 16.37
C VAL A 22 -4.56 -5.57 17.82
N THR A 23 -3.81 -4.52 18.15
CA THR A 23 -3.77 -3.99 19.53
C THR A 23 -5.10 -3.40 20.00
N VAL A 24 -5.96 -2.95 19.09
CA VAL A 24 -7.32 -2.47 19.41
C VAL A 24 -8.39 -3.56 19.29
N GLY A 25 -7.97 -4.83 19.12
CA GLY A 25 -8.87 -5.98 19.11
C GLY A 25 -9.49 -6.31 17.74
N GLU A 26 -8.88 -5.88 16.63
CA GLU A 26 -9.39 -6.04 15.26
C GLU A 26 -8.48 -6.92 14.38
N PRO A 27 -8.14 -8.16 14.76
CA PRO A 27 -7.19 -8.99 14.03
C PRO A 27 -7.69 -9.42 12.63
N GLU A 28 -8.99 -9.63 12.46
CA GLU A 28 -9.58 -9.95 11.15
C GLU A 28 -9.45 -8.76 10.19
N ALA A 29 -9.65 -7.55 10.69
CA ALA A 29 -9.47 -6.34 9.89
C ALA A 29 -7.99 -6.15 9.51
N ALA A 30 -7.06 -6.41 10.44
CA ALA A 30 -5.63 -6.40 10.16
C ALA A 30 -5.26 -7.39 9.04
N LEU A 31 -5.73 -8.64 9.14
CA LEU A 31 -5.50 -9.67 8.13
C LEU A 31 -6.05 -9.24 6.77
N LEU A 32 -7.30 -8.75 6.73
CA LEU A 32 -7.94 -8.28 5.49
C LEU A 32 -7.14 -7.14 4.86
N THR A 33 -6.74 -6.13 5.64
CA THR A 33 -5.90 -5.03 5.17
C THR A 33 -4.61 -5.53 4.54
N GLY A 34 -3.88 -6.41 5.24
CA GLY A 34 -2.63 -6.97 4.74
C GLY A 34 -2.80 -7.76 3.44
N VAL A 35 -3.83 -8.60 3.36
CA VAL A 35 -4.16 -9.39 2.16
C VAL A 35 -4.50 -8.46 0.99
N VAL A 36 -5.37 -7.47 1.20
CA VAL A 36 -5.78 -6.53 0.15
C VAL A 36 -4.59 -5.70 -0.35
N MET A 37 -3.76 -5.18 0.56
CA MET A 37 -2.55 -4.43 0.19
C MET A 37 -1.57 -5.29 -0.62
N CYS A 38 -1.37 -6.55 -0.25
CA CYS A 38 -0.50 -7.46 -1.00
C CYS A 38 -1.09 -7.84 -2.36
N TRP A 39 -2.40 -8.11 -2.42
CA TRP A 39 -3.11 -8.49 -3.64
C TRP A 39 -3.07 -7.37 -4.68
N LEU A 40 -3.28 -6.13 -4.23
CA LEU A 40 -3.34 -4.94 -5.07
C LEU A 40 -2.01 -4.16 -5.14
N THR A 41 -0.91 -4.74 -4.67
CA THR A 41 0.41 -4.05 -4.62
C THR A 41 0.89 -3.53 -5.99
N MET A 42 0.46 -4.16 -7.09
CA MET A 42 0.80 -3.78 -8.47
C MET A 42 -0.34 -3.04 -9.17
N LEU A 43 -1.35 -2.55 -8.43
CA LEU A 43 -2.51 -1.89 -9.02
C LEU A 43 -2.12 -0.70 -9.91
N PRO A 44 -1.20 0.22 -9.52
CA PRO A 44 -0.74 1.29 -10.41
C PRO A 44 -0.14 0.79 -11.74
N ASP A 45 0.65 -0.28 -11.69
CA ASP A 45 1.33 -0.89 -12.86
C ASP A 45 0.38 -1.63 -13.82
N ILE A 46 -0.93 -1.59 -13.58
CA ILE A 46 -1.92 -2.03 -14.58
C ILE A 46 -1.85 -1.18 -15.85
N ASP A 47 -1.32 0.04 -15.75
CA ASP A 47 -1.10 0.96 -16.87
C ASP A 47 -0.23 0.38 -18.00
N HIS A 48 0.71 -0.54 -17.69
CA HIS A 48 1.45 -1.29 -18.71
C HIS A 48 0.56 -2.07 -19.68
N ARG A 49 -0.70 -2.31 -19.32
CA ARG A 49 -1.69 -3.03 -20.13
C ARG A 49 -2.77 -2.12 -20.72
N LEU A 50 -2.72 -0.82 -20.44
CA LEU A 50 -3.73 0.15 -20.87
C LEU A 50 -3.15 1.00 -22.00
N PRO A 51 -3.61 0.84 -23.25
CA PRO A 51 -2.98 1.46 -24.43
C PRO A 51 -3.04 2.99 -24.48
N VAL A 52 -3.87 3.62 -23.63
CA VAL A 52 -4.09 5.08 -23.60
C VAL A 52 -3.52 5.72 -22.33
N ILE A 53 -3.04 4.91 -21.38
CA ILE A 53 -2.51 5.42 -20.11
C ILE A 53 -0.99 5.27 -20.13
N ASP A 54 -0.29 6.40 -20.09
CA ASP A 54 1.16 6.40 -19.98
C ASP A 54 1.60 5.76 -18.67
N HIS A 55 2.61 4.89 -18.74
CA HIS A 55 3.24 4.33 -17.55
C HIS A 55 3.93 5.43 -16.74
N ARG A 56 3.73 5.44 -15.42
CA ARG A 56 4.16 6.55 -14.54
C ARG A 56 3.49 7.87 -14.95
N GLY A 57 2.20 7.80 -15.25
CA GLY A 57 1.32 8.94 -15.41
C GLY A 57 0.34 9.04 -14.24
N VAL A 58 -0.95 9.09 -14.57
CA VAL A 58 -2.04 9.26 -13.60
C VAL A 58 -2.04 8.17 -12.52
N THR A 59 -1.80 6.91 -12.86
CA THR A 59 -1.80 5.74 -11.97
C THR A 59 -0.74 5.79 -10.86
N HIS A 60 0.34 6.54 -11.07
CA HIS A 60 1.44 6.70 -10.09
C HIS A 60 1.40 8.05 -9.39
N SER A 61 0.21 8.55 -9.09
CA SER A 61 -0.01 9.87 -8.49
C SER A 61 -0.86 9.84 -7.22
N LEU A 62 -0.80 10.92 -6.44
CA LEU A 62 -1.68 11.11 -5.28
C LEU A 62 -3.15 11.27 -5.71
N LEU A 63 -3.40 11.77 -6.92
CA LEU A 63 -4.75 11.83 -7.48
C LEU A 63 -5.35 10.43 -7.65
N PHE A 64 -4.58 9.48 -8.17
CA PHE A 64 -5.04 8.10 -8.30
C PHE A 64 -5.20 7.43 -6.94
N ALA A 65 -4.32 7.71 -5.97
CA ALA A 65 -4.50 7.26 -4.59
C ALA A 65 -5.82 7.77 -3.99
N ALA A 66 -6.16 9.05 -4.21
CA ALA A 66 -7.42 9.63 -3.77
C ALA A 66 -8.63 9.00 -4.48
N LEU A 67 -8.52 8.70 -5.79
CA LEU A 67 -9.58 8.04 -6.55
C LEU A 67 -9.84 6.61 -6.06
N VAL A 68 -8.79 5.82 -5.87
CA VAL A 68 -8.90 4.44 -5.35
C VAL A 68 -9.41 4.45 -3.91
N GLY A 69 -8.91 5.37 -3.07
CA GLY A 69 -9.46 5.63 -1.74
C GLY A 69 -10.95 5.96 -1.77
N GLY A 70 -11.37 6.89 -2.63
CA GLY A 70 -12.77 7.26 -2.81
C GLY A 70 -13.64 6.08 -3.23
N LEU A 71 -13.17 5.22 -4.14
CA LEU A 71 -13.89 4.02 -4.56
C LEU A 71 -14.07 3.03 -3.40
N PHE A 72 -13.00 2.74 -2.66
CA PHE A 72 -13.08 1.87 -1.49
C PHE A 72 -13.98 2.45 -0.41
N GLY A 73 -13.92 3.76 -0.18
CA GLY A 73 -14.79 4.46 0.75
C GLY A 73 -16.27 4.44 0.33
N ALA A 74 -16.56 4.56 -0.95
CA ALA A 74 -17.92 4.44 -1.49
C ALA A 74 -18.47 3.03 -1.26
N ILE A 75 -17.67 1.99 -1.54
CA ILE A 75 -18.03 0.59 -1.25
C ILE A 75 -18.28 0.41 0.25
N GLY A 76 -17.37 0.89 1.10
CA GLY A 76 -17.54 0.84 2.55
C GLY A 76 -18.79 1.59 3.05
N THR A 77 -19.16 2.68 2.40
CA THR A 77 -20.38 3.45 2.73
C THR A 77 -21.65 2.69 2.35
N VAL A 78 -21.67 1.99 1.21
CA VAL A 78 -22.79 1.12 0.83
C VAL A 78 -22.96 -0.03 1.83
N LEU A 79 -21.85 -0.53 2.37
CA LEU A 79 -21.81 -1.56 3.42
C LEU A 79 -22.00 -1.00 4.84
N ALA A 80 -22.34 0.29 4.98
CA ALA A 80 -22.47 0.91 6.29
C ALA A 80 -23.52 0.22 7.16
N GLY A 81 -23.27 0.15 8.47
CA GLY A 81 -24.16 -0.45 9.44
C GLY A 81 -23.98 -1.96 9.65
N LEU A 82 -23.12 -2.63 8.86
CA LEU A 82 -22.78 -4.03 9.10
C LEU A 82 -21.87 -4.18 10.33
N PHE A 83 -20.79 -3.41 10.38
CA PHE A 83 -19.83 -3.34 11.48
C PHE A 83 -18.98 -2.06 11.36
N SER A 84 -18.16 -1.79 12.36
CA SER A 84 -17.11 -0.76 12.35
C SER A 84 -15.75 -1.43 12.46
N VAL A 85 -14.68 -0.75 12.03
CA VAL A 85 -13.31 -1.23 12.22
C VAL A 85 -12.56 -0.21 13.06
N ALA A 86 -12.09 -0.61 14.25
CA ALA A 86 -11.34 0.27 15.15
C ALA A 86 -12.08 1.59 15.46
N GLY A 87 -13.40 1.51 15.66
CA GLY A 87 -14.27 2.67 15.90
C GLY A 87 -14.56 3.54 14.67
N MET A 88 -14.05 3.20 13.49
CA MET A 88 -14.32 3.91 12.24
C MET A 88 -15.49 3.26 11.47
N SER A 89 -16.24 4.08 10.75
CA SER A 89 -17.18 3.55 9.75
C SER A 89 -16.42 2.85 8.61
N LEU A 90 -17.06 1.89 7.97
CA LEU A 90 -16.47 1.20 6.82
C LEU A 90 -16.14 2.12 5.66
N GLY A 91 -16.88 3.23 5.49
CA GLY A 91 -16.54 4.26 4.52
C GLY A 91 -15.19 4.91 4.80
N VAL A 92 -14.94 5.33 6.04
CA VAL A 92 -13.65 5.94 6.44
C VAL A 92 -12.52 4.92 6.32
N PHE A 93 -12.73 3.71 6.85
CA PHE A 93 -11.73 2.64 6.75
C PHE A 93 -11.42 2.26 5.29
N GLY A 94 -12.44 2.22 4.44
CA GLY A 94 -12.29 1.99 3.00
C GLY A 94 -11.41 3.05 2.33
N VAL A 95 -11.63 4.34 2.61
CA VAL A 95 -10.74 5.41 2.10
C VAL A 95 -9.29 5.17 2.49
N LEU A 96 -9.05 4.90 3.77
CA LEU A 96 -7.69 4.63 4.27
C LEU A 96 -7.06 3.43 3.58
N LEU A 97 -7.80 2.32 3.44
CA LEU A 97 -7.31 1.11 2.78
C LEU A 97 -6.96 1.36 1.31
N GLY A 98 -7.83 2.05 0.55
CA GLY A 98 -7.55 2.35 -0.85
C GLY A 98 -6.35 3.29 -1.04
N VAL A 99 -6.19 4.28 -0.15
CA VAL A 99 -5.00 5.15 -0.14
C VAL A 99 -3.74 4.36 0.20
N LEU A 100 -3.79 3.45 1.17
CA LEU A 100 -2.64 2.61 1.55
C LEU A 100 -2.19 1.68 0.42
N VAL A 101 -3.15 1.08 -0.31
CA VAL A 101 -2.87 0.21 -1.47
C VAL A 101 -2.01 0.94 -2.50
N VAL A 102 -2.44 2.12 -2.94
CA VAL A 102 -1.70 2.90 -3.94
C VAL A 102 -0.45 3.51 -3.31
N GLY A 103 -0.56 4.09 -2.11
CA GLY A 103 0.52 4.77 -1.42
C GLY A 103 1.74 3.88 -1.20
N ALA A 104 1.56 2.62 -0.83
CA ALA A 104 2.66 1.67 -0.70
C ALA A 104 3.42 1.45 -2.02
N HIS A 105 2.70 1.41 -3.14
CA HIS A 105 3.33 1.33 -4.45
C HIS A 105 4.13 2.60 -4.77
N LEU A 106 3.56 3.78 -4.50
CA LEU A 106 4.24 5.08 -4.69
C LEU A 106 5.51 5.19 -3.85
N VAL A 107 5.49 4.72 -2.61
CA VAL A 107 6.69 4.63 -1.76
C VAL A 107 7.75 3.74 -2.42
N GLY A 108 7.36 2.57 -2.93
CA GLY A 108 8.26 1.66 -3.63
C GLY A 108 8.92 2.30 -4.86
N ASP A 109 8.19 3.14 -5.57
CA ASP A 109 8.71 3.87 -6.73
C ASP A 109 9.60 5.05 -6.36
N ALA A 110 9.24 5.80 -5.30
CA ALA A 110 10.06 6.89 -4.78
C ALA A 110 11.45 6.40 -4.33
N LEU A 111 11.58 5.15 -3.89
CA LEU A 111 12.87 4.55 -3.53
C LEU A 111 13.82 4.37 -4.72
N THR A 112 13.32 4.48 -5.96
CA THR A 112 14.12 4.26 -7.18
C THR A 112 14.53 5.55 -7.87
N PRO A 113 15.65 5.59 -8.62
CA PRO A 113 16.06 6.77 -9.38
C PRO A 113 15.03 7.28 -10.39
N ALA A 114 14.17 6.41 -10.93
CA ALA A 114 13.08 6.83 -11.82
C ALA A 114 12.06 7.75 -11.13
N GLY A 115 11.90 7.58 -9.81
CA GLY A 115 11.00 8.38 -8.98
C GLY A 115 9.52 8.19 -9.31
N VAL A 116 8.68 9.00 -8.69
CA VAL A 116 7.22 8.92 -8.78
C VAL A 116 6.62 10.31 -9.06
N PRO A 117 5.69 10.46 -10.01
CA PRO A 117 5.06 11.74 -10.34
C PRO A 117 3.89 12.04 -9.37
N LEU A 118 4.20 12.21 -8.08
CA LEU A 118 3.18 12.36 -7.02
C LEU A 118 2.11 13.41 -7.35
N LEU A 119 2.51 14.50 -7.99
CA LEU A 119 1.66 15.64 -8.32
C LEU A 119 1.27 15.70 -9.81
N TRP A 120 1.30 14.57 -10.52
CA TRP A 120 0.77 14.49 -11.89
C TRP A 120 -0.59 15.22 -11.99
N PRO A 121 -0.84 16.07 -13.01
CA PRO A 121 -0.07 16.23 -14.26
C PRO A 121 1.08 17.25 -14.20
N LEU A 122 1.48 17.72 -13.02
CA LEU A 122 2.67 18.57 -12.90
C LEU A 122 3.92 17.77 -13.33
N PRO A 123 4.88 18.39 -14.05
CA PRO A 123 6.00 17.68 -14.69
C PRO A 123 7.10 17.23 -13.71
N ARG A 124 6.79 17.14 -12.42
CA ARG A 124 7.76 16.87 -11.36
C ARG A 124 7.64 15.45 -10.84
N SER A 125 8.76 14.73 -10.86
CA SER A 125 8.93 13.45 -10.17
C SER A 125 9.68 13.63 -8.85
N TYR A 126 9.41 12.74 -7.91
CA TYR A 126 10.03 12.70 -6.59
C TYR A 126 10.78 11.38 -6.43
N SER A 127 12.04 11.44 -6.04
CA SER A 127 12.90 10.27 -5.87
C SER A 127 13.82 10.45 -4.67
N LEU A 128 13.99 9.37 -3.92
CA LEU A 128 14.99 9.21 -2.87
C LEU A 128 16.25 8.51 -3.39
N SER A 129 16.20 7.91 -4.58
CA SER A 129 17.34 7.25 -5.24
C SER A 129 18.10 6.25 -4.35
N VAL A 130 17.37 5.48 -3.53
CA VAL A 130 17.93 4.52 -2.57
C VAL A 130 18.47 3.27 -3.27
N THR A 131 17.74 2.74 -4.26
CA THR A 131 18.18 1.56 -5.03
C THR A 131 17.63 1.58 -6.45
N ARG A 132 18.36 1.00 -7.40
CA ARG A 132 17.82 0.75 -8.74
C ARG A 132 16.65 -0.25 -8.68
N ALA A 133 15.67 -0.05 -9.55
CA ALA A 133 14.47 -0.89 -9.62
C ALA A 133 14.78 -2.36 -9.97
N ASP A 134 15.81 -2.59 -10.78
CA ASP A 134 16.28 -3.89 -11.28
C ASP A 134 17.32 -4.55 -10.36
N ASN A 135 17.68 -3.94 -9.23
CA ASN A 135 18.59 -4.54 -8.27
C ASN A 135 17.90 -5.75 -7.59
N THR A 136 18.33 -6.96 -7.97
CA THR A 136 17.73 -8.20 -7.48
C THR A 136 17.89 -8.34 -5.97
N VAL A 137 19.07 -8.02 -5.42
CA VAL A 137 19.34 -8.10 -3.98
C VAL A 137 18.39 -7.16 -3.21
N ALA A 138 18.23 -5.92 -3.67
CA ALA A 138 17.35 -4.96 -3.01
C ALA A 138 15.88 -5.40 -3.02
N ASN A 139 15.39 -5.93 -4.15
CA ASN A 139 14.02 -6.45 -4.25
C ASN A 139 13.75 -7.58 -3.25
N TYR A 140 14.71 -8.51 -3.09
CA TYR A 140 14.60 -9.58 -2.09
C TYR A 140 14.78 -9.06 -0.66
N ALA A 141 15.69 -8.11 -0.44
CA ALA A 141 15.91 -7.51 0.87
C ALA A 141 14.63 -6.81 1.39
N PHE A 142 13.96 -6.01 0.56
CA PHE A 142 12.66 -5.42 0.93
C PHE A 142 11.61 -6.49 1.21
N PHE A 143 11.53 -7.53 0.38
CA PHE A 143 10.55 -8.60 0.56
C PHE A 143 10.75 -9.35 1.88
N VAL A 144 11.98 -9.80 2.16
CA VAL A 144 12.33 -10.50 3.40
C VAL A 144 12.16 -9.59 4.60
N SER A 145 12.57 -8.32 4.50
CA SER A 145 12.38 -7.35 5.59
C SER A 145 10.91 -7.12 5.90
N GLY A 146 10.06 -6.99 4.86
CA GLY A 146 8.61 -6.87 5.05
C GLY A 146 8.01 -8.08 5.77
N ILE A 147 8.41 -9.30 5.40
CA ILE A 147 7.98 -10.53 6.09
C ILE A 147 8.47 -10.55 7.54
N ALA A 148 9.74 -10.25 7.76
CA ALA A 148 10.36 -10.29 9.08
C ALA A 148 9.71 -9.28 10.03
N VAL A 149 9.56 -8.02 9.60
CA VAL A 149 8.88 -6.98 10.37
C VAL A 149 7.42 -7.37 10.64
N THR A 150 6.75 -8.00 9.66
CA THR A 150 5.38 -8.50 9.85
C THR A 150 5.32 -9.55 10.96
N GLY A 151 6.20 -10.54 10.93
CA GLY A 151 6.27 -11.56 11.98
C GLY A 151 6.60 -10.96 13.35
N VAL A 152 7.54 -10.02 13.42
CA VAL A 152 7.92 -9.35 14.68
C VAL A 152 6.72 -8.63 15.29
N TRP A 153 6.03 -7.76 14.54
CA TRP A 153 4.93 -7.01 15.14
C TRP A 153 3.75 -7.91 15.53
N VAL A 154 3.48 -9.00 14.79
CA VAL A 154 2.44 -9.97 15.15
C VAL A 154 2.76 -10.65 16.47
N VAL A 155 4.01 -11.09 16.66
CA VAL A 155 4.47 -11.72 17.91
C VAL A 155 4.32 -10.76 19.09
N VAL A 156 4.72 -9.50 18.92
CA VAL A 156 4.56 -8.45 19.95
C VAL A 156 3.09 -8.19 20.24
N ALA A 157 2.26 -8.00 19.21
CA ALA A 157 0.83 -7.72 19.38
C ALA A 157 0.05 -8.90 20.02
N ALA A 158 0.54 -10.13 19.87
CA ALA A 158 0.01 -11.32 20.52
C ALA A 158 0.49 -11.49 21.98
N GLY A 159 1.36 -10.61 22.49
CA GLY A 159 1.90 -10.68 23.85
C GLY A 159 2.86 -11.86 24.07
N LEU A 160 3.50 -12.35 22.99
CA LEU A 160 4.42 -13.48 23.06
C LEU A 160 5.86 -13.06 23.39
N VAL A 161 6.17 -11.76 23.39
CA VAL A 161 7.44 -11.14 23.77
C VAL A 161 7.19 -9.75 24.34
#